data_AF-A0A0K8Q594-F1
#
_entry.id   AF-A0A0K8Q594-F1
#
_cell.length_a   1.000
_cell.length_b   1.000
_cell.length_c   1.000
_cell.angle_alpha   90.00
_cell.angle_beta   90.00
_cell.angle_gamma   90.00
#
_symmetry.space_group_name_H-M   'P 1'
#
loop_
_entity.id
_entity.type
_entity.pdbx_description
1 polymer ?
#
loop_
_entity_poly.entity_id
_entity_poly.type
_entity_poly.pdbx_seq_one_letter_code
_entity_poly.pdbx_strand_id
1 'polypeptide(L)'
;MSHVRYPEDMFKVQRELLGRYHVTQADSFYTNIDAWSVPNDPTAKDDVKQPPFYMSLKMPDQDKPAFQLTSSFIPQVVNNNARNVMYGFLAADSDAGNQKGVKAASYGQLRLLQLPPETQVPGPGQAQNKFNSDPTVSQALNLLRQGASAVLNGNLLTLPVGGGMLYVQPVYLKSTGETSYPTLQRVLVAFGDKIGFAPTLDEALNQLFGGNSGATAGDSANKGQTPPTPGGTAPAPGTTDAKADLKAALDDANAAIKAGQDALAKGDFAAYGDQQKRLAAALQKAL
;
A
#
# COMPACT_ATOMS: atom_id res chain seq x y z
N MET A 1 23.26 16.47 15.80
CA MET A 1 23.56 16.85 14.40
C MET A 1 22.22 16.86 13.70
N SER A 2 21.71 18.01 13.28
CA SER A 2 20.37 18.07 12.68
C SER A 2 20.44 17.57 11.23
N HIS A 3 19.58 16.61 10.85
CA HIS A 3 19.36 16.16 9.46
C HIS A 3 20.41 15.24 8.81
N VAL A 4 21.23 14.53 9.59
CA VAL A 4 22.14 13.50 9.03
C VAL A 4 21.45 12.13 9.04
N ARG A 5 21.30 11.52 7.86
CA ARG A 5 20.79 10.14 7.70
C ARG A 5 21.93 9.12 7.65
N TYR A 6 21.68 7.87 8.02
CA TYR A 6 22.71 6.83 7.95
C TYR A 6 23.03 6.48 6.49
N PRO A 7 24.30 6.46 6.02
CA PRO A 7 24.60 6.35 4.60
C PRO A 7 24.16 5.02 3.97
N GLU A 8 23.48 5.10 2.83
CA GLU A 8 22.99 3.91 2.10
C GLU A 8 24.11 3.00 1.62
N ASP A 9 25.20 3.56 1.08
CA ASP A 9 26.26 2.74 0.49
C ASP A 9 27.06 1.98 1.56
N MET A 10 27.27 2.61 2.72
CA MET A 10 27.82 1.92 3.89
C MET A 10 26.89 0.78 4.34
N PHE A 11 25.59 1.04 4.41
CA PHE A 11 24.60 0.04 4.79
C PHE A 11 24.51 -1.12 3.78
N LYS A 12 24.64 -0.85 2.47
CA LYS A 12 24.70 -1.88 1.42
C LYS A 12 25.87 -2.83 1.61
N VAL A 13 27.06 -2.31 1.95
CA VAL A 13 28.23 -3.15 2.27
C VAL A 13 27.97 -3.96 3.53
N GLN A 14 27.47 -3.33 4.60
CA GLN A 14 27.21 -4.00 5.88
C GLN A 14 26.19 -5.13 5.75
N ARG A 15 25.08 -4.92 5.03
CA ARG A 15 24.05 -5.94 4.84
C ARG A 15 24.55 -7.13 4.00
N GLU A 16 25.40 -6.90 3.00
CA GLU A 16 26.00 -7.98 2.20
C GLU A 16 26.99 -8.80 3.03
N LEU A 17 27.84 -8.13 3.83
CA LEU A 17 28.76 -8.82 4.73
C LEU A 17 28.00 -9.63 5.80
N LEU A 18 26.97 -9.05 6.40
CA LEU A 18 26.14 -9.74 7.39
C LEU A 18 25.49 -10.99 6.80
N GLY A 19 25.02 -10.94 5.55
CA GLY A 19 24.41 -12.08 4.87
C GLY A 19 25.29 -13.32 4.85
N ARG A 20 26.62 -13.17 4.79
CA ARG A 20 27.56 -14.29 4.74
C ARG A 20 28.25 -14.59 6.07
N TYR A 21 28.72 -13.55 6.75
CA TYR A 21 29.63 -13.68 7.88
C TYR A 21 28.93 -13.80 9.24
N HIS A 22 27.60 -13.78 9.30
CA HIS A 22 26.88 -14.17 10.52
C HIS A 22 26.97 -15.69 10.77
N VAL A 23 27.28 -16.49 9.74
CA VAL A 23 27.46 -17.94 9.85
C VAL A 23 28.88 -18.23 10.35
N THR A 24 28.98 -18.75 11.57
CA THR A 24 30.28 -19.03 12.23
C THR A 24 30.71 -20.49 12.15
N GLN A 25 29.80 -21.41 11.82
CA GLN A 25 30.11 -22.82 11.66
C GLN A 25 30.75 -23.08 10.29
N ALA A 26 31.93 -23.73 10.28
CA ALA A 26 32.74 -23.89 9.07
C ALA A 26 32.01 -24.65 7.95
N ASP A 27 31.32 -25.75 8.28
CA ASP A 27 30.60 -26.57 7.30
C ASP A 27 29.43 -25.80 6.67
N SER A 28 28.63 -25.10 7.50
CA SER A 28 27.53 -24.25 7.03
C SER A 28 28.04 -23.08 6.18
N PHE A 29 29.16 -22.48 6.57
CA PHE A 29 29.78 -21.37 5.85
C PHE A 29 30.28 -21.83 4.47
N TYR A 30 30.99 -22.95 4.40
CA TYR A 30 31.52 -23.50 3.14
C TYR A 30 30.40 -23.88 2.15
N THR A 31 29.30 -24.43 2.67
CA THR A 31 28.16 -24.87 1.85
C THR A 31 27.15 -23.76 1.53
N ASN A 32 27.29 -22.57 2.14
CA ASN A 32 26.33 -21.46 2.07
C ASN A 32 24.91 -21.83 2.50
N ILE A 33 24.71 -22.95 3.21
CA ILE A 33 23.37 -23.46 3.51
C ILE A 33 22.60 -22.53 4.47
N ASP A 34 23.31 -21.84 5.35
CA ASP A 34 22.75 -20.87 6.30
C ASP A 34 23.02 -19.41 5.89
N ALA A 35 23.66 -19.19 4.74
CA ALA A 35 23.91 -17.84 4.25
C ALA A 35 22.59 -17.15 3.89
N TRP A 36 22.54 -15.84 4.08
CA TRP A 36 21.38 -15.01 3.71
C TRP A 36 21.74 -14.12 2.53
N SER A 37 20.70 -13.66 1.85
CA SER A 37 20.80 -12.75 0.72
C SER A 37 19.76 -11.65 0.80
N VAL A 38 20.08 -10.51 0.19
CA VAL A 38 19.08 -9.47 -0.05
C VAL A 38 18.13 -10.00 -1.13
N PRO A 39 16.79 -9.91 -0.93
CA PRO A 39 15.83 -10.31 -1.94
C PRO A 39 15.95 -9.43 -3.19
N ASN A 40 15.55 -9.98 -4.33
CA ASN A 40 15.38 -9.18 -5.53
C ASN A 40 14.22 -8.20 -5.33
N ASP A 41 14.29 -7.05 -5.98
CA ASP A 41 13.19 -6.09 -5.99
C ASP A 41 12.03 -6.70 -6.79
N PRO A 42 10.90 -7.03 -6.13
CA PRO A 42 9.81 -7.70 -6.82
C PRO A 42 9.00 -6.76 -7.73
N THR A 43 9.34 -5.47 -7.75
CA THR A 43 8.69 -4.43 -8.55
C THR A 43 9.52 -4.06 -9.78
N ALA A 44 10.80 -4.46 -9.79
CA ALA A 44 11.69 -4.29 -10.93
C ALA A 44 11.47 -5.39 -11.98
N LYS A 45 11.74 -5.06 -13.25
CA LYS A 45 11.70 -6.05 -14.35
C LYS A 45 12.98 -6.88 -14.44
N ASP A 46 14.08 -6.32 -13.96
CA ASP A 46 15.40 -6.92 -13.99
C ASP A 46 15.73 -7.62 -12.66
N ASP A 47 16.69 -8.53 -12.69
CA ASP A 47 17.19 -9.24 -11.51
C ASP A 47 18.09 -8.35 -10.63
N VAL A 48 17.50 -7.28 -10.09
CA VAL A 48 18.18 -6.31 -9.23
C VAL A 48 17.81 -6.52 -7.77
N LYS A 49 18.78 -6.33 -6.88
CA LYS A 49 18.56 -6.42 -5.42
C LYS A 49 17.69 -5.27 -4.93
N GLN A 50 16.79 -5.56 -4.02
CA GLN A 50 15.95 -4.55 -3.40
C GLN A 50 16.83 -3.49 -2.70
N PRO A 51 16.64 -2.20 -3.00
CA PRO A 51 17.39 -1.15 -2.32
C PRO A 51 16.98 -1.08 -0.84
N PRO A 52 17.83 -0.51 0.03
CA PRO A 52 17.42 -0.23 1.39
C PRO A 52 16.43 0.94 1.42
N PHE A 53 15.47 0.92 2.35
CA PHE A 53 14.45 1.97 2.46
C PHE A 53 14.55 2.73 3.77
N TYR A 54 14.48 4.05 3.70
CA TYR A 54 14.31 4.87 4.89
C TYR A 54 12.86 4.87 5.33
N MET A 55 12.63 4.53 6.59
CA MET A 55 11.30 4.37 7.17
C MET A 55 11.30 4.87 8.61
N SER A 56 10.24 5.57 8.99
CA SER A 56 9.97 5.85 10.40
C SER A 56 9.22 4.65 10.99
N LEU A 57 9.92 3.80 11.74
CA LEU A 57 9.34 2.61 12.34
C LEU A 57 9.88 2.36 13.75
N LYS A 58 9.19 1.50 14.50
CA LYS A 58 9.60 1.06 15.83
C LYS A 58 9.98 -0.41 15.77
N MET A 59 11.25 -0.74 15.97
CA MET A 59 11.69 -2.13 16.11
C MET A 59 11.15 -2.73 17.43
N PRO A 60 11.04 -4.07 17.56
CA PRO A 60 10.44 -4.70 18.75
C PRO A 60 11.07 -4.31 20.09
N ASP A 61 12.37 -4.02 20.11
CA ASP A 61 13.15 -3.62 21.29
C ASP A 61 13.17 -2.10 21.53
N GLN A 62 12.47 -1.31 20.71
CA GLN A 62 12.43 0.14 20.81
C GLN A 62 11.15 0.63 21.49
N ASP A 63 11.29 1.62 22.37
CA ASP A 63 10.16 2.28 23.03
C ASP A 63 9.45 3.28 22.12
N LYS A 64 10.19 3.90 21.18
CA LYS A 64 9.71 4.96 20.29
C LYS A 64 10.08 4.68 18.84
N PRO A 65 9.25 5.09 17.87
CA PRO A 65 9.65 5.07 16.47
C PRO A 65 10.90 5.91 16.24
N ALA A 66 11.78 5.42 15.38
CA ALA A 66 12.97 6.14 14.92
C ALA A 66 12.99 6.16 13.38
N PHE A 67 13.66 7.16 12.81
CA PHE A 67 13.97 7.16 11.39
C PHE A 67 15.08 6.15 11.13
N GLN A 68 14.83 5.13 10.32
CA GLN A 68 15.71 3.98 10.15
C GLN A 68 15.90 3.64 8.69
N LEU A 69 17.11 3.20 8.33
CA LEU A 69 17.39 2.61 7.02
C LEU A 69 17.27 1.09 7.13
N THR A 70 16.46 0.48 6.28
CA THR A 70 15.99 -0.89 6.46
C THR A 70 16.35 -1.81 5.30
N SER A 71 16.50 -3.11 5.58
CA SER A 71 16.66 -4.16 4.56
C SER A 71 16.05 -5.46 5.04
N SER A 72 15.45 -6.19 4.12
CA SER A 72 14.98 -7.56 4.32
C SER A 72 16.05 -8.57 3.94
N PHE A 73 15.99 -9.77 4.53
CA PHE A 73 16.83 -10.91 4.20
C PHE A 73 15.98 -12.16 3.94
N ILE A 74 16.37 -12.89 2.90
CA ILE A 74 15.88 -14.23 2.54
C ILE A 74 17.08 -15.19 2.56
N PRO A 75 16.89 -16.52 2.65
CA PRO A 75 18.02 -17.45 2.53
C PRO A 75 18.71 -17.31 1.17
N GLN A 76 20.02 -17.56 1.15
CA GLN A 76 20.80 -17.62 -0.07
C GLN A 76 20.30 -18.77 -0.94
N VAL A 77 20.20 -18.53 -2.25
CA VAL A 77 19.85 -19.58 -3.19
C VAL A 77 21.05 -20.51 -3.37
N VAL A 78 20.91 -21.75 -2.92
CA VAL A 78 21.91 -22.82 -3.11
C VAL A 78 21.28 -23.90 -3.98
N ASN A 79 22.00 -24.39 -5.00
CA ASN A 79 21.54 -25.45 -5.90
C ASN A 79 20.15 -25.17 -6.53
N ASN A 80 19.89 -23.91 -6.89
CA ASN A 80 18.61 -23.47 -7.47
C ASN A 80 17.39 -23.63 -6.55
N ASN A 81 17.58 -23.87 -5.24
CA ASN A 81 16.51 -23.92 -4.25
C ASN A 81 16.22 -22.51 -3.74
N ALA A 82 15.35 -21.78 -4.44
CA ALA A 82 14.98 -20.42 -4.08
C ALA A 82 13.84 -20.42 -3.04
N ARG A 83 14.19 -20.36 -1.75
CA ARG A 83 13.20 -20.11 -0.69
C ARG A 83 13.05 -18.61 -0.48
N ASN A 84 11.93 -18.05 -0.90
CA ASN A 84 11.63 -16.64 -0.73
C ASN A 84 10.85 -16.38 0.58
N VAL A 85 11.35 -16.87 1.71
CA VAL A 85 10.80 -16.62 3.05
C VAL A 85 11.72 -15.66 3.82
N MET A 86 11.16 -14.88 4.73
CA MET A 86 11.92 -13.92 5.55
C MET A 86 12.75 -14.65 6.59
N TYR A 87 14.06 -14.36 6.62
CA TYR A 87 14.98 -14.84 7.65
C TYR A 87 15.45 -13.71 8.57
N GLY A 88 15.42 -12.47 8.07
CA GLY A 88 15.86 -11.32 8.84
C GLY A 88 15.28 -10.01 8.34
N PHE A 89 15.16 -9.06 9.26
CA PHE A 89 14.88 -7.66 8.98
C PHE A 89 15.91 -6.80 9.72
N LEU A 90 16.74 -6.09 8.97
CA LEU A 90 17.81 -5.25 9.50
C LEU A 90 17.39 -3.79 9.43
N ALA A 91 17.63 -3.06 10.52
CA ALA A 91 17.43 -1.62 10.60
C ALA A 91 18.70 -0.93 11.12
N ALA A 92 19.11 0.16 10.48
CA ALA A 92 20.14 1.07 10.96
C ALA A 92 19.48 2.37 11.43
N ASP A 93 19.73 2.73 12.69
CA ASP A 93 19.23 3.98 13.23
C ASP A 93 19.82 5.18 12.47
N SER A 94 18.94 5.95 11.84
CA SER A 94 19.28 7.11 11.02
C SER A 94 18.91 8.42 11.70
N ASP A 95 18.48 8.39 12.96
CA ASP A 95 18.17 9.60 13.73
C ASP A 95 19.43 10.09 14.45
N ALA A 96 20.06 11.13 13.90
CA ALA A 96 21.28 11.73 14.47
C ALA A 96 21.04 12.60 15.70
N GLY A 97 19.77 12.76 16.13
CA GLY A 97 19.36 13.59 17.26
C GLY A 97 19.14 15.06 16.89
N ASN A 98 18.39 15.75 17.74
CA ASN A 98 17.94 17.12 17.53
C ASN A 98 18.87 18.20 18.12
N GLN A 99 19.90 17.81 18.87
CA GLN A 99 20.85 18.74 19.47
C GLN A 99 21.99 19.09 18.50
N LYS A 100 22.26 20.39 18.31
CA LYS A 100 23.34 20.87 17.44
C LYS A 100 24.69 20.36 17.94
N GLY A 101 25.49 19.78 17.06
CA GLY A 101 26.82 19.24 17.40
C GLY A 101 26.82 17.94 18.20
N VAL A 102 25.68 17.47 18.72
CA VAL A 102 25.60 16.24 19.53
C VAL A 102 25.00 15.12 18.69
N LYS A 103 25.70 13.99 18.59
CA LYS A 103 25.21 12.77 17.94
C LYS A 103 24.34 11.99 18.93
N ALA A 104 23.13 11.57 18.53
CA ALA A 104 22.35 10.63 19.33
C ALA A 104 23.14 9.34 19.59
N ALA A 105 23.03 8.78 20.78
CA ALA A 105 23.75 7.56 21.15
C ALA A 105 23.36 6.36 20.28
N SER A 106 22.11 6.31 19.83
CA SER A 106 21.60 5.24 18.97
C SER A 106 21.98 5.42 17.50
N TYR A 107 22.43 6.59 17.05
CA TYR A 107 22.71 6.84 15.63
C TYR A 107 23.75 5.85 15.07
N GLY A 108 23.37 5.18 13.99
CA GLY A 108 24.16 4.14 13.34
C GLY A 108 24.12 2.77 14.03
N GLN A 109 23.34 2.62 15.11
CA GLN A 109 23.11 1.31 15.71
C GLN A 109 22.34 0.42 14.73
N LEU A 110 22.91 -0.76 14.46
CA LEU A 110 22.26 -1.81 13.69
C LEU A 110 21.43 -2.70 14.61
N ARG A 111 20.17 -2.94 14.24
CA ARG A 111 19.25 -3.86 14.92
C ARG A 111 18.80 -4.91 13.92
N LEU A 112 19.09 -6.16 14.22
CA LEU A 112 18.66 -7.29 13.41
C LEU A 112 17.52 -8.00 14.12
N LEU A 113 16.35 -8.00 13.49
CA LEU A 113 15.26 -8.90 13.85
C LEU A 113 15.44 -10.19 13.04
N GLN A 114 15.90 -11.25 13.72
CA GLN A 114 15.99 -12.58 13.13
C GLN A 114 14.65 -13.30 13.27
N LEU A 115 14.17 -13.87 12.17
CA LEU A 115 12.96 -14.69 12.16
C LEU A 115 13.36 -16.17 12.21
N PRO A 116 12.70 -17.00 13.05
CA PRO A 116 12.98 -18.41 13.08
C PRO A 116 12.66 -19.07 11.72
N PRO A 117 13.52 -19.93 11.14
CA PRO A 117 13.28 -20.56 9.83
C PRO A 117 11.96 -21.34 9.72
N GLU A 118 11.46 -21.84 10.86
CA GLU A 118 10.16 -22.52 10.97
C GLU A 118 8.97 -21.56 10.81
N THR A 119 9.17 -20.27 11.05
CA THR A 119 8.15 -19.26 10.78
C THR A 119 8.13 -18.97 9.28
N GLN A 120 7.10 -19.49 8.59
CA GLN A 120 6.90 -19.31 7.15
C GLN A 120 6.42 -17.89 6.83
N VAL A 121 7.20 -16.88 7.22
CA VAL A 121 6.90 -15.47 6.94
C VAL A 121 7.28 -15.18 5.48
N PRO A 122 6.35 -14.69 4.64
CA PRO A 122 6.61 -14.46 3.22
C PRO A 122 7.75 -13.47 2.97
N GLY A 123 8.72 -13.77 2.13
CA GLY A 123 9.67 -12.76 1.64
C GLY A 123 8.98 -11.73 0.71
N PRO A 124 9.65 -10.61 0.37
CA PRO A 124 9.08 -9.60 -0.53
C PRO A 124 8.56 -10.16 -1.86
N GLY A 125 9.29 -11.11 -2.47
CA GLY A 125 8.84 -11.78 -3.69
C GLY A 125 7.56 -12.60 -3.52
N GLN A 126 7.38 -13.29 -2.39
CA GLN A 126 6.15 -14.03 -2.12
C GLN A 126 4.98 -13.10 -1.81
N ALA A 127 5.20 -12.02 -1.05
CA ALA A 127 4.19 -11.01 -0.79
C ALA A 127 3.70 -10.35 -2.09
N GLN A 128 4.62 -10.00 -3.01
CA GLN A 128 4.26 -9.49 -4.33
C GLN A 128 3.44 -10.50 -5.13
N ASN A 129 3.87 -11.77 -5.15
CA ASN A 129 3.13 -12.81 -5.85
C ASN A 129 1.71 -12.97 -5.29
N LYS A 130 1.56 -12.87 -3.96
CA LYS A 130 0.26 -12.90 -3.30
C LYS A 130 -0.64 -11.77 -3.80
N PHE A 131 -0.14 -10.54 -3.85
CA PHE A 131 -0.86 -9.40 -4.45
C PHE A 131 -1.23 -9.65 -5.91
N ASN A 132 -0.29 -10.16 -6.71
CA ASN A 132 -0.52 -10.39 -8.14
C ASN A 132 -1.55 -11.50 -8.41
N SER A 133 -1.63 -12.49 -7.53
CA SER A 133 -2.54 -13.64 -7.63
C SER A 133 -3.92 -13.41 -7.01
N ASP A 134 -4.08 -12.33 -6.22
CA ASP A 134 -5.35 -12.01 -5.59
C ASP A 134 -6.38 -11.60 -6.66
N PRO A 135 -7.52 -12.31 -6.81
CA PRO A 135 -8.47 -12.06 -7.89
C PRO A 135 -9.04 -10.63 -7.88
N THR A 136 -9.28 -10.05 -6.70
CA THR A 136 -9.82 -8.70 -6.57
C THR A 136 -8.80 -7.67 -7.01
N VAL A 137 -7.54 -7.83 -6.60
CA VAL A 137 -6.43 -6.99 -7.06
C VAL A 137 -6.23 -7.14 -8.57
N SER A 138 -6.09 -8.36 -9.09
CA SER A 138 -5.83 -8.58 -10.52
C SER A 138 -6.93 -7.98 -11.39
N GLN A 139 -8.20 -8.17 -11.03
CA GLN A 139 -9.33 -7.62 -11.77
C GLN A 139 -9.33 -6.09 -11.77
N ALA A 140 -9.13 -5.47 -10.60
CA ALA A 140 -9.09 -4.01 -10.50
C ALA A 140 -7.90 -3.40 -11.27
N LEU A 141 -6.70 -3.99 -11.16
CA LEU A 141 -5.54 -3.53 -11.91
C LEU A 141 -5.73 -3.72 -13.43
N ASN A 142 -6.40 -4.79 -13.86
CA ASN A 142 -6.72 -4.98 -15.27
C ASN A 142 -7.70 -3.92 -15.78
N LEU A 143 -8.71 -3.54 -15.00
CA LEU A 143 -9.61 -2.44 -15.35
C LEU A 143 -8.86 -1.11 -15.46
N LEU A 144 -7.94 -0.82 -14.53
CA LEU A 144 -7.10 0.39 -14.59
C LEU A 144 -6.19 0.44 -15.83
N ARG A 145 -5.84 -0.72 -16.41
CA ARG A 145 -5.02 -0.83 -17.63
C ARG A 145 -5.81 -0.67 -18.94
N GLN A 146 -7.14 -0.74 -18.92
CA GLN A 146 -7.94 -0.76 -20.15
C GLN A 146 -7.99 0.59 -20.90
N GLY A 147 -7.49 1.68 -20.31
CA GLY A 147 -7.36 2.98 -20.96
C GLY A 147 -5.96 3.26 -21.53
N ALA A 148 -5.75 4.49 -22.02
CA ALA A 148 -4.43 5.03 -22.36
C ALA A 148 -3.59 5.34 -21.11
N SER A 149 -3.44 4.35 -20.23
CA SER A 149 -2.81 4.50 -18.91
C SER A 149 -1.97 3.30 -18.53
N ALA A 150 -0.75 3.58 -18.06
CA ALA A 150 0.17 2.61 -17.49
C ALA A 150 -0.03 2.51 -15.98
N VAL A 151 -0.24 1.28 -15.49
CA VAL A 151 -0.22 0.97 -14.07
C VAL A 151 1.23 0.79 -13.62
N LEU A 152 1.63 1.54 -12.60
CA LEU A 152 2.97 1.54 -12.03
C LEU A 152 2.87 1.04 -10.58
N ASN A 153 3.46 -0.10 -10.29
CA ASN A 153 3.63 -0.57 -8.92
C ASN A 153 4.76 0.23 -8.29
N GLY A 154 4.51 0.86 -7.13
CA GLY A 154 5.55 1.47 -6.34
C GLY A 154 6.31 0.43 -5.51
N ASN A 155 7.27 0.92 -4.73
CA ASN A 155 8.13 0.08 -3.89
C ASN A 155 7.30 -0.78 -2.93
N LEU A 156 7.65 -2.07 -2.85
CA LEU A 156 7.11 -2.95 -1.83
C LEU A 156 7.87 -2.76 -0.51
N LEU A 157 7.23 -2.10 0.46
CA LEU A 157 7.78 -1.87 1.79
C LEU A 157 7.39 -3.02 2.73
N THR A 158 8.34 -3.45 3.56
CA THR A 158 8.18 -4.55 4.52
C THR A 158 8.40 -3.98 5.93
N LEU A 159 7.46 -4.21 6.86
CA LEU A 159 7.48 -3.62 8.20
C LEU A 159 7.24 -4.69 9.27
N PRO A 160 8.06 -4.76 10.33
CA PRO A 160 7.78 -5.61 11.48
C PRO A 160 6.69 -4.96 12.35
N VAL A 161 5.51 -5.57 12.41
CA VAL A 161 4.37 -5.07 13.22
C VAL A 161 3.65 -6.21 13.91
N GLY A 162 3.23 -6.02 15.17
CA GLY A 162 2.33 -6.95 15.87
C GLY A 162 2.81 -8.41 15.93
N GLY A 163 4.13 -8.66 15.90
CA GLY A 163 4.71 -10.01 15.89
C GLY A 163 4.78 -10.69 14.52
N GLY A 164 4.43 -9.99 13.44
CA GLY A 164 4.55 -10.45 12.07
C GLY A 164 5.10 -9.37 11.13
N MET A 165 4.91 -9.58 9.82
CA MET A 165 5.36 -8.64 8.80
C MET A 165 4.16 -8.09 8.03
N LEU A 166 4.08 -6.76 7.95
CA LEU A 166 3.16 -6.02 7.10
C LEU A 166 3.87 -5.62 5.81
N TYR A 167 3.23 -5.88 4.69
CA TYR A 167 3.69 -5.46 3.37
C TYR A 167 2.80 -4.34 2.87
N VAL A 168 3.39 -3.26 2.36
CA VAL A 168 2.66 -2.11 1.83
C VAL A 168 3.21 -1.77 0.46
N GLN A 169 2.33 -1.66 -0.54
CA GLN A 169 2.71 -1.28 -1.89
C GLN A 169 1.70 -0.28 -2.47
N PRO A 170 2.12 0.95 -2.80
CA PRO A 170 1.27 1.87 -3.55
C PRO A 170 1.20 1.47 -5.03
N VAL A 171 0.05 1.74 -5.65
CA VAL A 171 -0.19 1.56 -7.09
C VAL A 171 -0.54 2.90 -7.69
N TYR A 172 0.24 3.31 -8.68
CA TYR A 172 0.04 4.55 -9.40
C TYR A 172 -0.52 4.30 -10.80
N LEU A 173 -1.23 5.29 -11.33
CA LEU A 173 -1.65 5.34 -12.72
C LEU A 173 -1.05 6.56 -13.39
N LYS A 174 -0.48 6.34 -14.57
CA LYS A 174 0.12 7.38 -15.39
C LYS A 174 -0.44 7.28 -16.80
N SER A 175 -0.94 8.38 -17.37
CA SER A 175 -1.36 8.42 -18.78
C SER A 175 -0.17 8.10 -19.71
N THR A 176 -0.39 7.46 -20.85
CA THR A 176 0.68 7.16 -21.83
C THR A 176 1.10 8.38 -22.67
N GLY A 177 0.50 9.55 -22.46
CA GLY A 177 0.90 10.81 -23.12
C GLY A 177 2.21 11.39 -22.59
N GLU A 178 2.80 12.33 -23.34
CA GLU A 178 4.14 12.89 -23.07
C GLU A 178 4.26 13.68 -21.76
N THR A 179 3.19 14.35 -21.31
CA THR A 179 3.20 15.24 -20.13
C THR A 179 2.38 14.69 -18.96
N SER A 180 2.50 13.39 -18.68
CA SER A 180 1.77 12.76 -17.58
C SER A 180 2.63 12.54 -16.32
N TYR A 181 2.00 12.69 -15.16
CA TYR A 181 2.58 12.35 -13.86
C TYR A 181 1.85 11.15 -13.26
N PRO A 182 2.55 10.26 -12.53
CA PRO A 182 1.90 9.19 -11.77
C PRO A 182 0.99 9.76 -10.68
N THR A 183 -0.23 9.24 -10.59
CA THR A 183 -1.19 9.53 -9.52
C THR A 183 -1.43 8.29 -8.69
N LEU A 184 -1.46 8.40 -7.36
CA LEU A 184 -1.78 7.27 -6.49
C LEU A 184 -3.25 6.88 -6.73
N GLN A 185 -3.49 5.62 -7.06
CA GLN A 185 -4.85 5.11 -7.26
C GLN A 185 -5.26 4.14 -6.16
N ARG A 186 -4.32 3.31 -5.70
CA ARG A 186 -4.58 2.26 -4.71
C ARG A 186 -3.37 2.04 -3.82
N VAL A 187 -3.62 1.47 -2.65
CA VAL A 187 -2.63 0.95 -1.72
C VAL A 187 -2.98 -0.51 -1.43
N LEU A 188 -2.01 -1.39 -1.65
CA LEU A 188 -2.05 -2.80 -1.31
C LEU A 188 -1.41 -2.97 0.07
N VAL A 189 -2.08 -3.68 0.96
CA VAL A 189 -1.52 -4.09 2.24
C VAL A 189 -1.71 -5.59 2.46
N ALA A 190 -0.73 -6.27 3.04
CA ALA A 190 -0.86 -7.67 3.43
C ALA A 190 -0.26 -7.92 4.81
N PHE A 191 -0.96 -8.74 5.61
CA PHE A 191 -0.47 -9.24 6.90
C PHE A 191 -1.00 -10.67 7.10
N GLY A 192 -0.08 -11.63 7.22
CA GLY A 192 -0.42 -13.05 7.19
C GLY A 192 -1.17 -13.42 5.90
N ASP A 193 -2.38 -13.95 6.04
CA ASP A 193 -3.23 -14.36 4.91
C ASP A 193 -4.23 -13.33 4.42
N LYS A 194 -4.29 -12.17 5.07
CA LYS A 194 -5.21 -11.12 4.71
C LYS A 194 -4.56 -10.13 3.75
N ILE A 195 -5.35 -9.61 2.82
CA ILE A 195 -5.00 -8.54 1.92
C ILE A 195 -6.03 -7.42 2.08
N GLY A 196 -5.56 -6.19 2.16
CA GLY A 196 -6.36 -4.97 2.01
C GLY A 196 -5.99 -4.27 0.71
N PHE A 197 -6.99 -3.75 0.00
CA PHE A 197 -6.79 -3.08 -1.28
C PHE A 197 -7.80 -1.93 -1.42
N ALA A 198 -7.31 -0.71 -1.17
CA ALA A 198 -8.15 0.47 -1.11
C ALA A 198 -7.47 1.70 -1.71
N PRO A 199 -8.19 2.81 -1.98
CA PRO A 199 -7.59 4.06 -2.43
C PRO A 199 -6.57 4.67 -1.45
N THR A 200 -6.71 4.42 -0.16
CA THR A 200 -5.82 4.93 0.90
C THR A 200 -5.23 3.80 1.74
N LEU A 201 -4.10 4.09 2.38
CA LEU A 201 -3.48 3.22 3.37
C LEU A 201 -4.40 3.03 4.57
N ASP A 202 -5.03 4.08 5.09
CA ASP A 202 -6.02 4.00 6.18
C ASP A 202 -7.16 3.01 5.83
N GLU A 203 -7.77 3.13 4.65
CA GLU A 203 -8.85 2.24 4.23
C GLU A 203 -8.35 0.80 3.99
N ALA A 204 -7.15 0.65 3.42
CA ALA A 204 -6.56 -0.67 3.17
C ALA A 204 -6.23 -1.40 4.48
N LEU A 205 -5.68 -0.68 5.47
CA LEU A 205 -5.44 -1.21 6.81
C LEU A 205 -6.74 -1.56 7.53
N ASN A 206 -7.78 -0.73 7.41
CA ASN A 206 -9.09 -1.03 7.99
C ASN A 206 -9.72 -2.27 7.37
N GLN A 207 -9.61 -2.46 6.04
CA GLN A 207 -10.03 -3.72 5.40
C GLN A 207 -9.26 -4.92 5.95
N LEU A 208 -7.93 -4.79 6.10
CA LEU A 208 -7.05 -5.86 6.58
C LEU A 208 -7.39 -6.31 8.02
N PHE A 209 -7.73 -5.35 8.88
CA PHE A 209 -7.97 -5.57 10.32
C PHE A 209 -9.45 -5.59 10.72
N GLY A 210 -10.38 -5.64 9.77
CA GLY A 210 -11.80 -5.86 10.06
C GLY A 210 -12.56 -4.62 10.55
N GLY A 211 -12.21 -3.43 10.07
CA GLY A 211 -12.99 -2.20 10.20
C GLY A 211 -12.31 -1.09 11.00
N ASN A 212 -11.41 -1.43 11.92
CA ASN A 212 -10.56 -0.45 12.59
C ASN A 212 -9.17 -1.05 12.84
N SER A 213 -8.19 -0.57 12.09
CA SER A 213 -6.81 -0.98 12.24
C SER A 213 -6.13 -0.45 13.51
N GLY A 214 -6.74 0.53 14.18
CA GLY A 214 -6.12 1.27 15.28
C GLY A 214 -4.91 2.11 14.85
N ALA A 215 -4.63 2.17 13.54
CA ALA A 215 -3.58 2.98 12.95
C ALA A 215 -4.17 4.29 12.43
N THR A 216 -3.40 5.37 12.57
CA THR A 216 -3.68 6.64 11.91
C THR A 216 -2.62 6.81 10.82
N ALA A 217 -2.94 6.45 9.57
CA ALA A 217 -2.02 6.59 8.45
C ALA A 217 -1.98 8.02 7.89
N GLY A 218 -2.94 8.87 8.28
CA GLY A 218 -2.95 10.30 7.95
C GLY A 218 -3.35 10.61 6.51
N ASP A 219 -3.86 9.61 5.79
CA ASP A 219 -4.29 9.72 4.39
C ASP A 219 -5.79 9.46 4.21
N SER A 220 -6.55 9.31 5.30
CA SER A 220 -8.00 9.13 5.29
C SER A 220 -8.80 10.24 4.58
N ALA A 221 -8.23 11.45 4.46
CA ALA A 221 -8.80 12.54 3.66
C ALA A 221 -8.51 12.42 2.15
N ASN A 222 -7.48 11.68 1.75
CA ASN A 222 -7.05 11.49 0.37
C ASN A 222 -7.86 10.36 -0.29
N LYS A 223 -9.18 10.51 -0.44
CA LYS A 223 -10.06 9.47 -1.00
C LYS A 223 -9.89 9.18 -2.50
N GLY A 224 -8.67 9.20 -3.03
CA GLY A 224 -8.31 8.78 -4.38
C GLY A 224 -9.34 9.23 -5.42
N GLN A 225 -9.78 10.50 -5.35
CA GLN A 225 -10.76 11.01 -6.30
C GLN A 225 -10.14 10.80 -7.67
N THR A 226 -10.75 9.91 -8.44
CA THR A 226 -10.53 9.80 -9.88
C THR A 226 -10.56 11.22 -10.45
N PRO A 227 -9.61 11.61 -11.31
CA PRO A 227 -9.66 12.91 -11.97
C PRO A 227 -11.08 13.14 -12.51
N PRO A 228 -11.67 14.33 -12.32
CA PRO A 228 -12.92 14.63 -12.97
C PRO A 228 -12.70 14.44 -14.48
N THR A 229 -13.61 13.72 -15.13
CA THR A 229 -13.70 13.70 -16.58
C THR A 229 -13.58 15.14 -17.11
N PRO A 230 -12.70 15.45 -18.07
CA PRO A 230 -12.58 16.80 -18.59
C PRO A 230 -13.89 17.21 -19.28
N GLY A 231 -14.66 18.08 -18.64
CA GLY A 231 -15.83 18.71 -19.24
C GLY A 231 -16.87 19.18 -18.23
N GLY A 232 -16.82 20.47 -17.90
CA GLY A 232 -17.94 21.19 -17.28
C GLY A 232 -17.59 21.88 -15.96
N THR A 233 -17.14 23.13 -16.06
CA THR A 233 -17.01 24.07 -14.95
C THR A 233 -18.36 24.23 -14.22
N ALA A 234 -18.38 24.06 -12.89
CA ALA A 234 -19.44 24.59 -12.03
C ALA A 234 -18.85 25.13 -10.71
N PRO A 235 -19.27 26.30 -10.21
CA PRO A 235 -18.68 26.94 -9.03
C PRO A 235 -19.10 26.28 -7.71
N ALA A 236 -18.27 26.47 -6.67
CA ALA A 236 -18.41 25.89 -5.34
C ALA A 236 -19.76 26.19 -4.63
N PRO A 237 -20.37 25.23 -3.89
CA PRO A 237 -21.57 25.50 -3.09
C PRO A 237 -21.25 26.00 -1.68
N GLY A 238 -21.94 27.08 -1.28
CA GLY A 238 -22.20 27.43 0.10
C GLY A 238 -22.98 26.31 0.81
N THR A 239 -22.63 26.04 2.05
CA THR A 239 -22.81 24.73 2.71
C THR A 239 -24.10 24.54 3.51
N THR A 240 -25.19 25.26 3.20
CA THR A 240 -26.43 25.16 4.00
C THR A 240 -27.68 24.79 3.19
N ASP A 241 -27.83 25.26 1.94
CA ASP A 241 -28.99 24.93 1.09
C ASP A 241 -28.87 23.55 0.41
N ALA A 242 -27.65 23.13 0.05
CA ALA A 242 -27.42 21.88 -0.69
C ALA A 242 -27.90 20.60 0.03
N LYS A 243 -27.96 20.60 1.37
CA LYS A 243 -28.50 19.47 2.14
C LYS A 243 -30.02 19.40 2.11
N ALA A 244 -30.70 20.55 2.10
CA ALA A 244 -32.15 20.61 2.00
C ALA A 244 -32.61 20.22 0.58
N ASP A 245 -31.88 20.70 -0.43
CA ASP A 245 -32.14 20.39 -1.84
C ASP A 245 -31.87 18.91 -2.16
N LEU A 246 -30.78 18.34 -1.64
CA LEU A 246 -30.49 16.92 -1.77
C LEU A 246 -31.57 16.05 -1.13
N LYS A 247 -32.07 16.46 0.04
CA LYS A 247 -33.15 15.72 0.71
C LYS A 247 -34.46 15.78 -0.10
N ALA A 248 -34.82 16.96 -0.61
CA ALA A 248 -36.02 17.11 -1.44
C ALA A 248 -35.92 16.28 -2.74
N ALA A 249 -34.74 16.25 -3.36
CA ALA A 249 -34.48 15.46 -4.56
C ALA A 249 -34.58 13.94 -4.30
N LEU A 250 -34.11 13.45 -3.15
CA LEU A 250 -34.25 12.05 -2.74
C LEU A 250 -35.71 11.68 -2.43
N ASP A 251 -36.48 12.58 -1.81
CA ASP A 251 -37.90 12.36 -1.52
C ASP A 251 -38.72 12.30 -2.83
N ASP A 252 -38.42 13.19 -3.81
CA ASP A 252 -39.04 13.18 -5.15
C ASP A 252 -38.70 11.91 -5.94
N ALA A 253 -37.46 11.43 -5.86
CA ALA A 253 -37.03 10.19 -6.51
C ALA A 253 -37.79 8.97 -5.97
N ASN A 254 -37.94 8.87 -4.65
CA ASN A 254 -38.69 7.78 -4.01
C ASN A 254 -40.19 7.82 -4.37
N ALA A 255 -40.78 9.02 -4.46
CA ALA A 255 -42.16 9.18 -4.89
C ALA A 255 -42.37 8.74 -6.34
N ALA A 256 -41.44 9.08 -7.25
CA ALA A 256 -41.48 8.69 -8.65
C ALA A 256 -41.32 7.17 -8.83
N ILE A 257 -40.46 6.53 -8.05
CA ILE A 257 -40.28 5.06 -8.06
C ILE A 257 -41.58 4.36 -7.66
N LYS A 258 -42.21 4.79 -6.57
CA LYS A 258 -43.46 4.19 -6.08
C LYS A 258 -44.61 4.39 -7.07
N ALA A 259 -44.79 5.60 -7.59
CA ALA A 259 -45.82 5.90 -8.58
C ALA A 259 -45.58 5.14 -9.91
N GLY A 260 -44.32 4.92 -10.28
CA GLY A 260 -43.95 4.12 -11.45
C GLY A 260 -44.31 2.65 -11.26
N GLN A 261 -44.03 2.08 -10.08
CA GLN A 261 -44.42 0.70 -9.75
C GLN A 261 -45.94 0.52 -9.77
N ASP A 262 -46.71 1.49 -9.25
CA ASP A 262 -48.17 1.47 -9.28
C ASP A 262 -48.73 1.57 -10.72
N ALA A 263 -48.09 2.36 -11.59
CA ALA A 263 -48.44 2.46 -13.00
C ALA A 263 -48.12 1.15 -13.76
N LEU A 264 -46.98 0.54 -13.47
CA LEU A 264 -46.58 -0.76 -14.02
C LEU A 264 -47.55 -1.88 -13.62
N ALA A 265 -47.99 -1.89 -12.36
CA ALA A 265 -48.98 -2.84 -11.84
C ALA A 265 -50.36 -2.71 -12.52
N LYS A 266 -50.69 -1.52 -13.03
CA LYS A 266 -51.93 -1.23 -13.77
C LYS A 266 -51.78 -1.36 -15.30
N GLY A 267 -50.58 -1.70 -15.78
CA GLY A 267 -50.28 -1.79 -17.22
C GLY A 267 -50.25 -0.45 -17.94
N ASP A 268 -50.13 0.67 -17.22
CA ASP A 268 -50.07 2.01 -17.79
C ASP A 268 -48.62 2.43 -18.07
N PHE A 269 -48.16 2.06 -19.27
CA PHE A 269 -46.79 2.33 -19.70
C PHE A 269 -46.51 3.81 -19.97
N ALA A 270 -47.54 4.61 -20.28
CA ALA A 270 -47.38 6.06 -20.50
C ALA A 270 -47.12 6.76 -19.15
N ALA A 271 -47.93 6.45 -18.13
CA ALA A 271 -47.73 6.96 -16.79
C ALA A 271 -46.38 6.49 -16.20
N TYR A 272 -45.98 5.24 -16.46
CA TYR A 272 -44.65 4.74 -16.07
C TYR A 272 -43.50 5.54 -16.72
N GLY A 273 -43.62 5.83 -18.01
CA GLY A 273 -42.63 6.63 -18.74
C GLY A 273 -42.48 8.05 -18.18
N ASP A 274 -43.58 8.67 -17.74
CA ASP A 274 -43.54 10.00 -17.12
C ASP A 274 -42.94 9.97 -15.71
N GLN A 275 -43.17 8.91 -14.93
CA GLN A 275 -42.48 8.73 -13.65
C GLN A 275 -40.98 8.48 -13.82
N GLN A 276 -40.55 7.79 -14.89
CA GLN A 276 -39.13 7.64 -15.19
C GLN A 276 -38.44 8.97 -15.53
N LYS A 277 -39.11 9.86 -16.28
CA LYS A 277 -38.60 11.23 -16.52
C LYS A 277 -38.50 12.03 -15.21
N ARG A 278 -39.49 11.88 -14.33
CA ARG A 278 -39.50 12.55 -13.02
C ARG A 278 -38.39 12.05 -12.11
N LEU A 279 -38.13 10.74 -12.12
CA LEU A 279 -37.00 10.13 -11.42
C LEU A 279 -35.66 10.66 -11.96
N ALA A 280 -35.48 10.71 -13.28
CA ALA A 280 -34.28 11.26 -13.91
C ALA A 280 -34.05 12.73 -13.52
N ALA A 281 -35.11 13.55 -13.52
CA ALA A 281 -35.03 14.95 -13.11
C ALA A 281 -34.71 15.10 -11.61
N ALA A 282 -35.23 14.23 -10.75
CA ALA A 282 -34.93 14.23 -9.32
C ALA A 282 -33.47 13.84 -9.06
N LEU A 283 -32.96 12.81 -9.74
CA LEU A 283 -31.55 12.41 -9.66
C LEU A 283 -30.61 13.51 -10.17
N GLN A 284 -31.01 14.24 -11.22
CA GLN A 284 -30.24 15.38 -11.73
C GLN A 284 -30.20 16.58 -10.78
N LYS A 285 -31.21 16.74 -9.92
CA LYS A 285 -31.21 17.75 -8.84
C LYS A 285 -30.39 17.33 -7.61
N ALA A 286 -30.12 16.04 -7.46
CA ALA A 286 -29.36 15.48 -6.35
C ALA A 286 -27.84 15.42 -6.61
N LEU A 287 -27.43 15.56 -7.87
CA LEU A 287 -26.04 15.59 -8.35
C LEU A 287 -25.53 17.03 -8.42
#